data_AF-A0A435WXL1-F1
#
_entry.id   AF-A0A435WXL1-F1
#
_cell.length_a   1.000
_cell.length_b   1.000
_cell.length_c   1.000
_cell.angle_alpha   90.00
_cell.angle_beta   90.00
_cell.angle_gamma   90.00
#
_symmetry.space_group_name_H-M   'P 1'
#
loop_
_entity.id
_entity.type
_entity.pdbx_description
1 polymer ?
#
loop_
_entity_poly.entity_id
_entity_poly.type
_entity_poly.pdbx_seq_one_letter_code
_entity_poly.pdbx_strand_id
1 'polypeptide(L)' 'MSASAQGNSAGDGKPRTVGRVRPTRFDAEAAVRTLISWAGDDPARPGLIDTPSRVVR' A
#
# COMPACT_ATOMS: atom_id res chain seq x y z
N MET A 1 -1.69 42.58 -33.77
CA MET A 1 -2.31 41.78 -32.68
C MET A 1 -2.50 40.35 -33.17
N SER A 2 -1.49 39.50 -32.99
CA SER A 2 -1.64 38.04 -33.06
C SER A 2 -0.70 37.47 -32.01
N ALA A 3 -1.27 37.16 -30.85
CA ALA A 3 -0.60 36.53 -29.74
C ALA A 3 -0.57 35.02 -30.00
N SER A 4 0.60 34.45 -30.22
CA SER A 4 0.81 33.01 -30.09
C SER A 4 1.36 32.74 -28.70
N ALA A 5 0.42 32.54 -27.78
CA ALA A 5 0.67 32.12 -26.42
C ALA A 5 1.21 30.68 -26.38
N GLN A 6 2.28 30.51 -25.62
CA GLN A 6 2.57 29.39 -24.72
C GLN A 6 1.84 28.05 -25.00
N GLY A 7 2.55 27.11 -25.65
CA GLY A 7 2.24 25.68 -25.51
C GLY A 7 2.75 25.16 -24.18
N ASN A 8 2.00 25.37 -23.10
CA ASN A 8 2.14 24.58 -21.88
C ASN A 8 1.14 23.42 -21.94
N SER A 9 1.55 22.30 -22.53
CA SER A 9 0.80 21.05 -22.39
C SER A 9 1.36 20.30 -21.20
N ALA A 10 0.67 20.50 -20.08
CA ALA A 10 0.74 19.65 -18.90
C ALA A 10 0.66 18.18 -19.31
N GLY A 11 1.75 17.45 -19.11
CA GLY A 11 1.80 15.99 -19.22
C GLY A 11 1.81 15.40 -17.82
N ASP A 12 0.61 15.19 -17.29
CA ASP A 12 0.23 14.47 -16.07
C ASP A 12 1.35 13.81 -15.25
N GLY A 13 1.77 14.50 -14.17
CA GLY A 13 2.60 13.95 -13.09
C GLY A 13 1.90 12.88 -12.24
N LYS A 14 1.11 11.99 -12.85
CA LYS A 14 0.58 10.82 -12.14
C LYS A 14 1.65 9.75 -12.15
N PRO A 15 2.15 9.29 -10.97
CA PRO A 15 3.06 8.16 -10.95
C PRO A 15 2.33 7.00 -11.63
N ARG A 16 2.82 6.61 -12.80
CA ARG A 16 2.39 5.40 -13.47
C ARG A 16 2.59 4.31 -12.44
N THR A 17 1.49 3.74 -11.96
CA THR A 17 1.51 2.59 -11.07
C THR A 17 2.20 1.47 -11.85
N VAL A 18 3.53 1.42 -11.73
CA VAL A 18 4.33 0.25 -12.09
C VAL A 18 3.61 -0.92 -11.44
N GLY A 19 3.15 -1.86 -12.26
CA GLY A 19 2.19 -2.89 -11.87
C GLY A 19 2.64 -3.58 -10.59
N ARG A 20 2.13 -3.12 -9.45
CA ARG A 20 2.52 -3.66 -8.16
C ARG A 20 1.70 -4.93 -7.99
N VAL A 21 2.38 -6.05 -8.12
CA VAL A 21 1.81 -7.37 -7.82
C VAL A 21 1.22 -7.28 -6.42
N ARG A 22 -0.10 -7.47 -6.32
CA ARG A 22 -0.76 -7.54 -5.02
C ARG A 22 -0.30 -8.85 -4.38
N PRO A 23 0.32 -8.81 -3.19
CA PRO A 23 0.72 -10.03 -2.49
C PRO A 23 -0.52 -10.89 -2.22
N THR A 24 -0.32 -12.19 -2.06
CA THR A 24 -1.43 -13.06 -1.68
C THR A 24 -1.93 -12.69 -0.29
N ARG A 25 -3.18 -13.06 0.02
CA ARG A 25 -3.76 -12.84 1.35
C ARG A 25 -2.86 -13.43 2.45
N PHE A 26 -2.33 -14.61 2.22
CA PHE A 26 -1.41 -15.29 3.14
C PHE A 26 -0.11 -14.48 3.35
N ASP A 27 0.53 -14.02 2.27
CA ASP A 27 1.75 -13.23 2.36
C ASP A 27 1.52 -11.90 3.08
N ALA A 28 0.37 -11.27 2.82
CA ALA A 28 -0.03 -10.05 3.48
C ALA A 28 -0.26 -10.27 4.99
N GLU A 29 -0.94 -11.36 5.38
CA GLU A 29 -1.13 -11.71 6.79
C GLU A 29 0.20 -12.03 7.48
N ALA A 30 1.10 -12.76 6.83
CA ALA A 30 2.43 -13.06 7.34
C ALA A 30 3.23 -11.78 7.58
N ALA A 31 3.21 -10.83 6.63
CA ALA A 31 3.84 -9.53 6.80
C ALA A 31 3.25 -8.76 7.99
N VAL A 32 1.92 -8.79 8.18
CA VAL A 32 1.27 -8.14 9.33
C VAL A 32 1.72 -8.76 10.66
N ARG A 33 1.85 -10.10 10.74
CA ARG A 33 2.40 -10.77 11.94
C ARG A 33 3.82 -10.29 12.24
N THR A 34 4.66 -10.14 11.21
CA THR A 34 6.02 -9.59 11.36
C THR A 34 6.01 -8.17 11.92
N LEU A 35 5.12 -7.30 11.43
CA LEU A 35 5.00 -5.92 11.92
C LEU A 35 4.52 -5.86 13.38
N ILE A 36 3.59 -6.73 13.78
CA ILE A 36 3.11 -6.85 15.16
C ILE A 36 4.27 -7.27 16.09
N SER A 37 5.03 -8.31 15.71
CA SER A 37 6.20 -8.73 16.47
C SER A 37 7.28 -7.66 16.54
N TRP A 38 7.47 -6.88 15.47
CA TRP A 38 8.39 -5.74 15.46
C TRP A 38 7.98 -4.64 16.45
N ALA A 39 6.67 -4.44 16.66
CA ALA A 39 6.13 -3.52 17.65
C ALA A 39 6.27 -4.03 19.11
N GLY A 40 6.75 -5.27 19.31
CA GLY A 40 6.89 -5.89 20.64
C GLY A 40 5.60 -6.52 21.18
N ASP A 41 4.57 -6.69 20.35
CA ASP A 41 3.35 -7.41 20.73
C ASP A 41 3.39 -8.85 20.20
N ASP A 42 2.56 -9.71 20.79
CA ASP A 42 2.49 -11.13 20.46
C ASP A 42 1.30 -11.41 19.53
N PRO A 43 1.55 -11.78 18.25
CA PRO A 43 0.50 -12.07 17.28
C PRO A 43 -0.30 -13.34 17.60
N ALA A 44 0.11 -14.15 18.58
CA ALA A 44 -0.61 -15.33 19.06
C ALA A 44 -1.57 -15.02 20.24
N ARG A 45 -1.63 -13.78 20.73
CA ARG A 45 -2.58 -13.40 21.79
C ARG A 45 -4.02 -13.40 21.28
N PRO A 46 -5.03 -13.75 22.10
CA PRO A 46 -6.43 -13.80 21.67
C PRO A 46 -6.95 -12.52 20.99
N GLY A 47 -6.45 -11.35 21.39
CA GLY A 47 -6.82 -10.07 20.77
C GLY A 47 -6.14 -9.78 19.42
N LEU A 48 -5.06 -10.51 19.08
CA LEU A 48 -4.24 -10.27 17.90
C LEU A 48 -4.24 -11.40 16.88
N ILE A 49 -4.74 -12.60 17.24
CA ILE A 49 -4.86 -13.73 16.31
C ILE A 49 -5.65 -13.36 15.05
N ASP A 50 -6.74 -12.61 15.20
CA ASP A 50 -7.59 -12.18 14.09
C ASP A 50 -7.09 -10.92 13.37
N THR A 51 -6.14 -10.20 13.97
CA THR A 51 -5.70 -8.89 13.47
C THR A 51 -5.14 -8.96 12.05
N PRO A 52 -4.27 -9.94 11.68
CA PRO A 52 -3.80 -10.06 10.30
C PRO A 52 -4.94 -10.15 9.29
N SER A 53 -5.94 -11.01 9.54
CA SER A 53 -7.09 -11.16 8.65
C SER A 53 -7.95 -9.89 8.57
N ARG A 54 -8.07 -9.13 9.65
CA ARG A 54 -8.82 -7.85 9.67
C ARG A 54 -8.13 -6.72 8.93
N VAL A 55 -6.80 -6.76 8.83
CA VAL A 55 -5.99 -5.76 8.11
C VAL A 55 -5.98 -6.03 6.60
N VAL A 56 -6.08 -7.30 6.20
CA VAL A 56 -6.02 -7.71 4.79
C VAL A 56 -7.40 -7.65 4.09
N ARG A 57 -8.49 -7.40 4.82
CA ARG A 57 -9.85 -7.27 4.27
C ARG A 57 -10.09 -5.98 3.49
#